data_AF-A0A7C6IH30-F1
#
_entry.id   AF-A0A7C6IH30-F1
#
_cell.length_a   1.000
_cell.length_b   1.000
_cell.length_c   1.000
_cell.angle_alpha   90.00
_cell.angle_beta   90.00
_cell.angle_gamma   90.00
#
_symmetry.space_group_name_H-M   'P 1'
#
loop_
_entity.id
_entity.type
_entity.pdbx_description
1 polymer ?
#
loop_
_entity_poly.entity_id
_entity_poly.type
_entity_poly.pdbx_seq_one_letter_code
_entity_poly.pdbx_strand_id
1 'polypeptide(L)'
;MAKNRREHIDRREHADRLEIDTPVVARRKKYIDFDGDRVGEVAESIARFLGTGKYLAYQTIIVIVWIALNIGGMWWNWDPYPFILLNLAFSTQAAYAAPLILLAQNRQEDRDRASVNEDRRRAAETKADTEFLAREIAGVRAAVGEAVTRDYLRRELDDLTNVLERIEARLYEEDRGPAVDPHPAPGDPPPGVQCPE
;
A
#
# COMPACT_ATOMS: atom_id res chain seq x y z
N MET A 1 -30.74 -28.86 -45.84
CA MET A 1 -30.13 -27.51 -45.87
C MET A 1 -30.61 -26.57 -44.74
N ALA A 2 -31.16 -27.07 -43.62
CA ALA A 2 -31.75 -26.21 -42.57
C ALA A 2 -30.90 -26.06 -41.29
N LYS A 3 -29.78 -26.80 -41.15
CA LYS A 3 -28.97 -26.82 -39.92
C LYS A 3 -27.97 -25.66 -39.84
N ASN A 4 -27.35 -25.30 -40.96
CA ASN A 4 -26.29 -24.28 -41.02
C ASN A 4 -26.79 -22.85 -40.70
N ARG A 5 -28.06 -22.54 -40.99
CA ARG A 5 -28.61 -21.20 -40.75
C ARG A 5 -28.85 -20.89 -39.26
N ARG A 6 -29.05 -21.92 -38.43
CA ARG A 6 -29.32 -21.74 -36.99
C ARG A 6 -28.04 -21.43 -36.20
N GLU A 7 -26.94 -22.08 -36.55
CA GLU A 7 -25.62 -21.82 -35.92
C GLU A 7 -25.12 -20.39 -36.19
N HIS A 8 -25.46 -19.81 -37.34
CA HIS A 8 -25.11 -18.43 -37.66
C HIS A 8 -25.94 -17.38 -36.90
N ILE A 9 -27.15 -17.71 -36.46
CA ILE A 9 -28.00 -16.79 -35.69
C ILE A 9 -27.58 -16.80 -34.22
N ASP A 10 -27.32 -17.97 -33.66
CA ASP A 10 -26.90 -18.15 -32.26
C ASP A 10 -25.54 -17.49 -31.98
N ARG A 11 -24.60 -17.59 -32.93
CA ARG A 11 -23.28 -16.95 -32.83
C ARG A 11 -23.36 -15.41 -32.87
N ARG A 12 -24.40 -14.84 -33.49
CA ARG A 12 -24.60 -13.38 -33.54
C ARG A 12 -25.19 -12.85 -32.24
N GLU A 13 -26.15 -13.55 -31.63
CA GLU A 13 -26.70 -13.16 -30.32
C GLU A 13 -25.67 -13.23 -29.19
N HIS A 14 -24.72 -14.17 -29.25
CA HIS A 14 -23.64 -14.24 -28.26
C HIS A 14 -22.58 -13.13 -28.41
N ALA A 15 -22.37 -12.60 -29.61
CA ALA A 15 -21.44 -11.48 -29.83
C ALA A 15 -22.02 -10.15 -29.31
N ASP A 16 -23.33 -9.91 -29.50
CA ASP A 16 -23.99 -8.69 -29.04
C ASP A 16 -24.06 -8.58 -27.50
N ARG A 17 -24.04 -9.69 -26.76
CA ARG A 17 -24.05 -9.68 -25.28
C ARG A 17 -22.69 -9.40 -24.64
N LEU A 18 -21.60 -9.46 -25.40
CA LEU A 18 -20.24 -9.24 -24.88
C LEU A 18 -19.73 -7.80 -25.15
N GLU A 19 -20.46 -7.00 -25.93
CA GLU A 19 -20.08 -5.64 -26.32
C GLU A 19 -20.84 -4.54 -25.56
N ILE A 20 -21.25 -4.82 -24.31
CA ILE A 20 -21.94 -3.82 -23.46
C ILE A 20 -21.26 -3.76 -22.09
N ASP A 21 -19.98 -3.41 -22.07
CA ASP A 21 -19.37 -2.89 -20.84
C ASP A 21 -18.07 -2.11 -21.09
N THR A 22 -18.11 -1.17 -22.03
CA THR A 22 -17.09 -0.12 -22.03
C THR A 22 -17.77 1.18 -21.66
N PRO A 23 -17.60 1.68 -20.42
CA PRO A 23 -18.08 3.01 -20.09
C PRO A 23 -17.33 3.99 -20.99
N VAL A 24 -18.05 4.60 -21.93
CA VAL A 24 -17.56 5.71 -22.74
C VAL A 24 -17.26 6.84 -21.77
N VAL A 25 -16.01 6.92 -21.32
CA VAL A 25 -15.48 8.06 -20.58
C VAL A 25 -15.56 9.26 -21.52
N ALA A 26 -16.66 9.99 -21.41
CA ALA A 26 -16.89 11.25 -22.08
C ALA A 26 -15.69 12.15 -21.79
N ARG A 27 -14.84 12.30 -22.81
CA ARG A 27 -13.62 13.09 -22.75
C ARG A 27 -14.03 14.53 -22.43
N ARG A 28 -13.82 14.94 -21.19
CA ARG A 28 -14.16 16.26 -20.64
C ARG A 28 -13.65 17.33 -21.62
N LYS A 29 -14.59 18.10 -22.19
CA LYS A 29 -14.32 19.18 -23.14
C LYS A 29 -13.32 20.14 -22.50
N LYS A 30 -12.11 20.24 -23.09
CA LYS A 30 -11.02 21.08 -22.58
C LYS A 30 -11.48 22.54 -22.68
N TYR A 31 -11.78 23.14 -21.54
CA TYR A 31 -11.99 24.59 -21.43
C TYR A 31 -10.65 25.29 -21.73
N ILE A 32 -10.79 26.49 -22.31
CA ILE A 32 -9.74 27.44 -22.71
C ILE A 32 -8.38 27.16 -22.07
N ASP A 33 -7.41 26.76 -22.90
CA ASP A 33 -6.01 26.59 -22.54
C ASP A 33 -5.38 27.98 -22.38
N PHE A 34 -5.73 28.67 -21.29
CA PHE A 34 -4.95 29.80 -20.83
C PHE A 34 -3.60 29.23 -20.37
N ASP A 35 -2.54 29.66 -21.04
CA ASP A 35 -1.13 29.29 -20.83
C ASP A 35 -0.81 29.07 -19.34
N GLY A 36 -0.98 27.81 -18.89
CA GLY A 36 -1.09 27.45 -17.48
C GLY A 36 0.22 27.65 -16.73
N ASP A 37 1.33 27.71 -17.45
CA ASP A 37 2.66 27.86 -16.89
C ASP A 37 2.89 29.30 -16.42
N ARG A 38 2.58 30.30 -17.26
CA ARG A 38 2.77 31.72 -16.93
C ARG A 38 1.86 32.19 -15.80
N VAL A 39 0.59 31.74 -15.81
CA VAL A 39 -0.35 32.02 -14.73
C VAL A 39 0.06 31.30 -13.44
N GLY A 40 0.77 30.17 -13.55
CA GLY A 40 1.24 29.38 -12.42
C GLY A 40 2.36 30.05 -11.65
N GLU A 41 3.35 30.56 -12.38
CA GLU A 41 4.44 31.33 -11.80
C GLU A 41 3.94 32.59 -11.08
N VAL A 42 2.98 33.32 -11.69
CA VAL A 42 2.36 34.49 -11.08
C VAL A 42 1.56 34.10 -9.83
N ALA A 43 0.77 33.02 -9.87
CA ALA A 43 0.02 32.56 -8.72
C ALA A 43 0.92 32.11 -7.56
N GLU A 44 2.04 31.46 -7.84
CA GLU A 44 3.02 31.07 -6.83
C GLU A 44 3.73 32.28 -6.21
N SER A 45 4.03 33.31 -7.02
CA SER A 45 4.52 34.58 -6.52
C SER A 45 3.50 35.28 -5.62
N ILE A 46 2.23 35.34 -6.05
CA ILE A 46 1.13 35.94 -5.27
C ILE A 46 0.89 35.16 -3.97
N ALA A 47 0.92 33.82 -4.00
CA ALA A 47 0.73 32.99 -2.80
C ALA A 47 1.84 33.24 -1.77
N ARG A 48 3.10 33.31 -2.21
CA ARG A 48 4.23 33.67 -1.33
C ARG A 48 4.10 35.10 -0.79
N PHE A 49 3.59 36.02 -1.61
CA PHE A 49 3.40 37.41 -1.24
C PHE A 49 2.27 37.60 -0.21
N LEU A 50 1.10 36.96 -0.42
CA LEU A 50 -0.06 37.00 0.47
C LEU A 50 0.17 36.22 1.78
N GLY A 51 0.94 35.13 1.74
CA GLY A 51 1.31 34.36 2.94
C GLY A 51 2.31 35.08 3.86
N THR A 52 2.93 36.16 3.37
CA THR A 52 3.88 36.96 4.15
C THR A 52 3.16 38.15 4.78
N GLY A 53 3.31 38.39 6.09
CA GLY A 53 2.70 39.56 6.79
C GLY A 53 3.09 40.94 6.23
N LYS A 54 4.05 40.98 5.31
CA LYS A 54 4.50 42.17 4.56
C LYS A 54 3.40 42.75 3.67
N TYR A 55 2.54 41.93 3.05
CA TYR A 55 1.44 42.43 2.21
C TYR A 55 0.46 43.28 3.04
N LEU A 56 0.04 42.76 4.19
CA LEU A 56 -0.84 43.48 5.12
C LEU A 56 -0.21 44.80 5.58
N ALA A 57 1.10 44.82 5.86
CA ALA A 57 1.81 46.03 6.26
C ALA A 57 1.80 47.09 5.14
N TYR A 58 2.15 46.72 3.90
CA TYR A 58 2.10 47.64 2.76
C TYR A 58 0.69 48.15 2.48
N GLN A 59 -0.31 47.27 2.50
CA GLN A 59 -1.71 47.65 2.27
C GLN A 59 -2.20 48.64 3.34
N THR A 60 -1.85 48.41 4.60
CA THR A 60 -2.22 49.30 5.71
C THR A 60 -1.59 50.69 5.54
N ILE A 61 -0.30 50.75 5.19
CA ILE A 61 0.42 52.01 4.94
C ILE A 61 -0.25 52.79 3.79
N ILE A 62 -0.57 52.12 2.69
CA ILE A 62 -1.22 52.75 1.53
C ILE A 62 -2.57 53.33 1.94
N VAL A 63 -3.40 52.59 2.68
CA VAL A 63 -4.71 53.07 3.16
C VAL A 63 -4.54 54.29 4.06
N ILE A 64 -3.59 54.28 5.00
CA ILE A 64 -3.32 55.42 5.89
C ILE A 64 -2.90 56.65 5.09
N VAL A 65 -1.98 56.49 4.14
CA VAL A 65 -1.52 57.58 3.26
C VAL A 65 -2.69 58.11 2.43
N TRP A 66 -3.54 57.22 1.90
CA TRP A 66 -4.69 57.60 1.10
C TRP A 66 -5.73 58.40 1.89
N ILE A 67 -6.02 57.98 3.12
CA ILE A 67 -6.89 58.71 4.05
C ILE A 67 -6.27 60.08 4.36
N ALA A 68 -4.96 60.14 4.65
CA ALA A 68 -4.28 61.40 4.96
C ALA A 68 -4.29 62.38 3.77
N LEU A 69 -4.09 61.90 2.54
CA LEU A 69 -4.19 62.70 1.31
C LEU A 69 -5.61 63.23 1.09
N ASN A 70 -6.63 62.40 1.34
CA ASN A 70 -8.03 62.81 1.18
C ASN A 70 -8.42 63.89 2.22
N ILE A 71 -7.98 63.74 3.48
CA ILE A 71 -8.14 64.76 4.53
C ILE A 71 -7.37 66.04 4.19
N GLY A 72 -6.13 65.94 3.69
CA GLY A 72 -5.33 67.10 3.26
C GLY A 72 -5.94 67.83 2.04
N GLY A 73 -6.58 67.09 1.14
CA GLY A 73 -7.33 67.60 0.00
C GLY A 73 -8.58 68.41 0.35
N MET A 74 -9.02 68.37 1.62
CA MET A 74 -10.09 69.24 2.15
C MET A 74 -9.75 70.73 1.97
N TRP A 75 -8.47 71.12 2.05
CA TRP A 75 -8.04 72.50 1.77
C TRP A 75 -8.31 72.96 0.33
N TRP A 76 -8.44 72.01 -0.62
CA TRP A 76 -8.75 72.28 -2.02
C TRP A 76 -10.17 71.86 -2.43
N ASN A 77 -11.03 71.43 -1.49
CA ASN A 77 -12.37 70.86 -1.75
C ASN A 77 -12.39 69.69 -2.75
N TRP A 78 -11.33 68.87 -2.79
CA TRP A 78 -11.22 67.75 -3.75
C TRP A 78 -12.32 66.69 -3.52
N ASP A 79 -12.73 66.43 -2.27
CA ASP A 79 -13.82 65.49 -1.95
C ASP A 79 -14.52 65.91 -0.63
N PRO A 80 -15.58 66.76 -0.68
CA PRO A 80 -16.33 67.18 0.50
C PRO A 80 -17.02 66.00 1.19
N TYR A 81 -17.18 66.08 2.51
CA TYR A 81 -17.90 65.07 3.30
C TYR A 81 -19.28 64.76 2.67
N PRO A 82 -19.62 63.49 2.31
CA PRO A 82 -19.08 62.22 2.79
C PRO A 82 -18.23 61.44 1.74
N PHE A 83 -16.99 61.89 1.48
CA PHE A 83 -15.90 61.15 0.79
C PHE A 83 -16.33 60.10 -0.25
N ILE A 84 -17.04 60.53 -1.30
CA ILE A 84 -17.69 59.60 -2.23
C ILE A 84 -16.66 58.84 -3.06
N LEU A 85 -15.53 59.49 -3.38
CA LEU A 85 -14.48 58.92 -4.22
C LEU A 85 -13.68 57.87 -3.46
N LEU A 86 -13.44 58.09 -2.16
CA LEU A 86 -12.77 57.13 -1.30
C LEU A 86 -13.59 55.84 -1.20
N ASN A 87 -14.89 55.97 -0.96
CA ASN A 87 -15.78 54.81 -0.90
C ASN A 87 -15.85 54.08 -2.25
N LEU A 88 -15.98 54.81 -3.36
CA LEU A 88 -16.04 54.20 -4.69
C LEU A 88 -14.76 53.42 -5.04
N ALA A 89 -13.60 53.98 -4.70
CA ALA A 89 -12.31 53.33 -4.90
C ALA A 89 -12.20 52.03 -4.08
N PHE A 90 -12.58 52.07 -2.79
CA PHE A 90 -12.54 50.88 -1.93
C PHE A 90 -13.54 49.81 -2.36
N SER A 91 -14.75 50.19 -2.77
CA SER A 91 -15.74 49.26 -3.33
C SER A 91 -15.24 48.56 -4.58
N THR A 92 -14.57 49.31 -5.47
CA THR A 92 -13.97 48.73 -6.69
C THR A 92 -12.80 47.81 -6.35
N GLN A 93 -11.98 48.16 -5.36
CA GLN A 93 -10.87 47.34 -4.88
C GLN A 93 -11.35 46.00 -4.32
N ALA A 94 -12.41 46.01 -3.50
CA ALA A 94 -13.04 44.79 -3.02
C ALA A 94 -13.65 43.95 -4.15
N ALA A 95 -14.30 44.59 -5.13
CA ALA A 95 -14.92 43.91 -6.26
C ALA A 95 -13.90 43.18 -7.15
N TYR A 96 -12.72 43.76 -7.39
CA TYR A 96 -11.65 43.12 -8.18
C TYR A 96 -10.85 42.08 -7.39
N ALA A 97 -10.88 42.11 -6.05
CA ALA A 97 -10.24 41.09 -5.24
C ALA A 97 -10.88 39.71 -5.41
N ALA A 98 -12.22 39.64 -5.52
CA ALA A 98 -12.96 38.38 -5.67
C ALA A 98 -12.49 37.50 -6.86
N PRO A 99 -12.40 38.00 -8.11
CA PRO A 99 -11.91 37.18 -9.23
C PRO A 99 -10.43 36.78 -9.11
N LEU A 100 -9.58 37.63 -8.52
CA LEU A 100 -8.17 37.28 -8.26
C LEU A 100 -8.05 36.13 -7.25
N ILE A 101 -8.85 36.17 -6.18
CA ILE A 101 -8.90 35.10 -5.17
C ILE A 101 -9.44 33.81 -5.81
N LEU A 102 -10.49 33.88 -6.62
CA LEU A 102 -11.05 32.71 -7.31
C LEU A 102 -10.02 32.05 -8.25
N LEU A 103 -9.21 32.84 -8.96
CA LEU A 103 -8.12 32.32 -9.79
C LEU A 103 -7.01 31.66 -8.95
N ALA A 104 -6.68 32.22 -7.79
CA ALA A 104 -5.72 31.62 -6.87
C ALA A 104 -6.24 30.30 -6.27
N GLN A 105 -7.54 30.22 -5.95
CA GLN A 105 -8.18 29.06 -5.35
C GLN A 105 -8.31 27.87 -6.30
N ASN A 106 -8.74 28.09 -7.56
CA ASN A 106 -8.89 27.01 -8.55
C ASN A 106 -7.60 26.18 -8.72
N ARG A 107 -6.43 26.82 -8.59
CA ARG A 107 -5.14 26.12 -8.69
C ARG A 107 -4.72 25.38 -7.44
N GLN A 108 -5.10 25.87 -6.25
CA GLN A 108 -4.90 25.10 -5.02
C GLN A 108 -5.72 23.82 -5.10
N GLU A 109 -6.99 23.91 -5.52
CA GLU A 109 -7.84 22.73 -5.74
C GLU A 109 -7.25 21.74 -6.74
N ASP A 110 -6.64 22.20 -7.83
CA ASP A 110 -6.02 21.32 -8.82
C ASP A 110 -4.76 20.62 -8.29
N ARG A 111 -3.91 21.31 -7.51
CA ARG A 111 -2.78 20.68 -6.81
C ARG A 111 -3.24 19.68 -5.76
N ASP A 112 -4.25 20.05 -4.98
CA ASP A 112 -4.84 19.19 -3.94
C ASP A 112 -5.49 17.95 -4.57
N ARG A 113 -6.11 18.08 -5.74
CA ARG A 113 -6.62 16.93 -6.50
C ARG A 113 -5.48 16.03 -6.99
N ALA A 114 -4.37 16.61 -7.46
CA ALA A 114 -3.22 15.84 -7.90
C ALA A 114 -2.58 15.05 -6.75
N SER A 115 -2.39 15.68 -5.59
CA SER A 115 -1.85 15.01 -4.39
C SER A 115 -2.77 13.90 -3.91
N VAL A 116 -4.09 14.13 -3.85
CA VAL A 116 -5.08 13.10 -3.49
C VAL A 116 -5.05 11.91 -4.45
N ASN A 117 -4.89 12.15 -5.75
CA ASN A 117 -4.80 11.06 -6.73
C ASN A 117 -3.50 10.25 -6.59
N GLU A 118 -2.39 10.91 -6.30
CA GLU A 118 -1.11 10.24 -6.05
C GLU A 118 -1.17 9.40 -4.77
N ASP A 119 -1.74 9.94 -3.69
CA ASP A 119 -1.95 9.22 -2.43
C ASP A 119 -2.85 8.00 -2.62
N ARG A 120 -3.92 8.11 -3.41
CA ARG A 120 -4.77 6.97 -3.77
C ARG A 120 -3.99 5.90 -4.53
N ARG A 121 -3.12 6.28 -5.47
CA ARG A 121 -2.30 5.33 -6.23
C ARG A 121 -1.31 4.62 -5.30
N ARG A 122 -0.59 5.38 -4.47
CA ARG A 122 0.34 4.83 -3.47
C ARG A 122 -0.37 3.89 -2.49
N ALA A 123 -1.55 4.26 -1.99
CA ALA A 123 -2.33 3.40 -1.10
C ALA A 123 -2.76 2.09 -1.77
N ALA A 124 -3.12 2.13 -3.07
CA ALA A 124 -3.43 0.93 -3.83
C ALA A 124 -2.20 0.02 -4.03
N GLU A 125 -1.04 0.61 -4.35
CA GLU A 125 0.23 -0.10 -4.48
C GLU A 125 0.64 -0.76 -3.15
N THR A 126 0.65 -0.01 -2.04
CA THR A 126 0.97 -0.53 -0.71
C THR A 126 0.03 -1.65 -0.28
N LYS A 127 -1.27 -1.52 -0.60
CA LYS A 127 -2.24 -2.58 -0.33
C LYS A 127 -1.91 -3.85 -1.10
N ALA A 128 -1.61 -3.73 -2.40
CA ALA A 128 -1.25 -4.87 -3.24
C ALA A 128 0.05 -5.55 -2.77
N ASP A 129 1.07 -4.77 -2.38
CA ASP A 129 2.32 -5.30 -1.85
C ASP A 129 2.11 -6.03 -0.51
N THR A 130 1.28 -5.47 0.37
CA THR A 130 0.91 -6.12 1.63
C THR A 130 0.16 -7.44 1.39
N GLU A 131 -0.78 -7.46 0.46
CA GLU A 131 -1.52 -8.69 0.09
C GLU A 131 -0.59 -9.74 -0.53
N PHE A 132 0.38 -9.32 -1.35
CA PHE A 132 1.40 -10.19 -1.92
C PHE A 132 2.28 -10.80 -0.82
N LEU A 133 2.87 -9.97 0.04
CA LEU A 133 3.69 -10.43 1.16
C LEU A 133 2.93 -11.35 2.10
N ALA A 134 1.66 -11.05 2.39
CA ALA A 134 0.82 -11.92 3.22
C ALA A 134 0.61 -13.31 2.58
N ARG A 135 0.39 -13.36 1.26
CA ARG A 135 0.27 -14.62 0.52
C ARG A 135 1.59 -15.38 0.48
N GLU A 136 2.70 -14.68 0.28
CA GLU A 136 4.03 -15.28 0.24
C GLU A 136 4.40 -15.88 1.60
N ILE A 137 4.16 -15.14 2.69
CA ILE A 137 4.37 -15.63 4.07
C ILE A 137 3.46 -16.84 4.36
N ALA A 138 2.21 -16.81 3.93
CA ALA A 138 1.30 -17.94 4.09
C ALA A 138 1.81 -19.19 3.34
N GLY A 139 2.32 -19.02 2.12
CA GLY A 139 2.95 -20.09 1.33
C GLY A 139 4.20 -20.66 1.99
N VAL A 140 5.12 -19.78 2.42
CA VAL A 140 6.35 -20.17 3.15
C VAL A 140 6.00 -20.91 4.44
N ARG A 141 5.02 -20.42 5.21
CA ARG A 141 4.58 -21.07 6.45
C ARG A 141 3.99 -22.45 6.18
N ALA A 142 3.21 -22.62 5.11
CA ALA A 142 2.66 -23.93 4.75
C ALA A 142 3.78 -24.92 4.39
N ALA A 143 4.74 -24.50 3.57
CA ALA A 143 5.89 -25.33 3.17
C ALA A 143 6.77 -25.72 4.37
N VAL A 144 7.07 -24.77 5.28
CA VAL A 144 7.85 -25.05 6.50
C VAL A 144 7.08 -25.96 7.47
N GLY A 145 5.77 -25.73 7.63
CA GLY A 145 4.92 -26.51 8.54
C GLY A 145 4.83 -27.99 8.17
N GLU A 146 4.79 -28.31 6.88
CA GLU A 146 4.70 -29.69 6.39
C GLU A 146 6.04 -30.44 6.47
N ALA A 147 7.16 -29.77 6.14
CA ALA A 147 8.46 -30.42 6.02
C ALA A 147 9.28 -30.46 7.32
N VAL A 148 9.23 -29.42 8.15
CA VAL A 148 10.15 -29.31 9.30
C VAL A 148 9.59 -30.03 10.52
N THR A 149 8.29 -29.95 10.79
CA THR A 149 7.77 -30.48 12.06
C THR A 149 7.63 -32.00 12.01
N ARG A 150 7.11 -32.57 10.91
CA ARG A 150 6.77 -34.00 10.90
C ARG A 150 8.00 -34.91 10.84
N ASP A 151 8.92 -34.62 9.92
CA ASP A 151 10.06 -35.51 9.66
C ASP A 151 11.20 -35.30 10.67
N TYR A 152 11.35 -34.09 11.20
CA TYR A 152 12.33 -33.79 12.26
C TYR A 152 11.89 -34.37 13.60
N LEU A 153 10.64 -34.13 14.04
CA LEU A 153 10.16 -34.72 15.30
C LEU A 153 10.18 -36.24 15.26
N ARG A 154 9.88 -36.86 14.11
CA ARG A 154 10.00 -38.32 13.95
C ARG A 154 11.45 -38.79 14.08
N ARG A 155 12.39 -38.14 13.40
CA ARG A 155 13.81 -38.48 13.49
C ARG A 155 14.35 -38.34 14.91
N GLU A 156 14.02 -37.24 15.59
CA GLU A 156 14.50 -37.00 16.96
C GLU A 156 13.90 -38.03 17.94
N LEU A 157 12.62 -38.38 17.79
CA LEU A 157 12.00 -39.43 18.59
C LEU A 157 12.64 -40.80 18.33
N ASP A 158 12.90 -41.18 17.07
CA ASP A 158 13.57 -42.43 16.72
C ASP A 158 15.02 -42.49 17.26
N ASP A 159 15.74 -41.37 17.24
CA ASP A 159 17.11 -41.29 17.75
C ASP A 159 17.12 -41.43 19.28
N LEU A 160 16.21 -40.75 19.98
CA LEU A 160 16.01 -40.92 21.42
C LEU A 160 15.64 -42.37 21.79
N THR A 161 14.75 -43.00 21.01
CA THR A 161 14.38 -44.41 21.20
C THR A 161 15.59 -45.35 21.01
N ASN A 162 16.39 -45.15 19.96
CA ASN A 162 17.61 -45.94 19.73
C ASN A 162 18.62 -45.79 20.87
N VAL A 163 18.80 -44.56 21.38
CA VAL A 163 19.71 -44.30 22.50
C VAL A 163 19.24 -45.04 23.75
N LEU A 164 17.94 -45.01 24.05
CA LEU A 164 17.35 -45.75 25.16
C LEU A 164 17.56 -47.26 25.02
N GLU A 165 17.28 -47.82 23.84
CA GLU A 165 17.46 -49.26 23.55
C GLU A 165 18.93 -49.69 23.70
N ARG A 166 19.87 -48.84 23.27
CA ARG A 166 21.32 -49.08 23.45
C ARG A 166 21.74 -49.05 24.92
N ILE A 167 21.16 -48.17 25.72
CA ILE A 167 21.40 -48.12 27.17
C ILE A 167 20.81 -49.36 27.84
N GLU A 168 19.59 -49.75 27.47
CA GLU A 168 18.93 -50.96 27.97
C GLU A 168 19.77 -52.21 27.65
N ALA A 169 20.26 -52.35 26.43
CA ALA A 169 21.13 -53.45 26.02
C ALA A 169 22.44 -53.52 26.84
N ARG A 170 23.06 -52.37 27.11
CA ARG A 170 24.25 -52.27 27.98
C ARG A 170 23.95 -52.70 29.41
N LEU A 171 22.79 -52.30 29.95
CA LEU A 171 22.36 -52.69 31.29
C LEU A 171 22.04 -54.19 31.38
N TYR A 172 21.44 -54.79 30.34
CA TYR A 172 21.24 -56.25 30.25
C TYR A 172 22.57 -57.04 30.15
N GLU A 173 23.57 -56.50 29.46
CA GLU A 173 24.91 -57.09 29.39
C GLU A 173 25.66 -56.97 30.73
N GLU A 174 25.47 -55.88 31.47
CA GLU A 174 26.12 -55.69 32.77
C GLU A 174 25.48 -56.55 33.88
N ASP A 175 24.17 -56.80 33.82
CA ASP A 175 23.45 -57.72 34.71
C ASP A 175 23.78 -59.20 34.42
N ARG A 176 24.08 -59.55 33.15
CA ARG A 176 24.77 -60.79 32.81
C ARG A 176 26.27 -60.67 33.08
N GLY A 177 26.67 -60.83 34.33
CA GLY A 177 28.06 -61.18 34.66
C GLY A 177 28.59 -62.31 33.75
N PRO A 178 29.92 -62.37 33.50
CA PRO A 178 30.52 -63.20 32.45
C PRO A 178 29.97 -64.64 32.49
N ALA A 179 29.45 -65.09 31.35
CA ALA A 179 28.86 -66.40 31.19
C ALA A 179 29.81 -67.49 31.73
N VAL A 180 29.37 -68.21 32.76
CA VAL A 180 30.00 -69.47 33.17
C VAL A 180 29.75 -70.46 32.04
N ASP A 181 30.82 -70.87 31.36
CA ASP A 181 30.77 -71.86 30.28
C ASP A 181 30.07 -73.15 30.73
N PRO A 182 29.10 -73.70 29.97
CA PRO A 182 28.56 -75.01 30.26
C PRO A 182 29.65 -76.06 30.01
N HIS A 183 30.08 -76.73 31.08
CA HIS A 183 30.94 -77.90 31.01
C HIS A 183 30.31 -78.98 30.11
N PRO A 184 31.01 -79.50 29.08
CA PRO A 184 30.47 -80.56 28.24
C PRO A 184 30.36 -81.85 29.06
N ALA A 185 29.15 -82.41 29.15
CA ALA A 185 28.92 -83.71 29.76
C ALA A 185 29.66 -84.81 28.95
N PRO A 186 30.36 -85.76 29.61
CA PRO A 186 31.02 -86.86 28.92
C PRO A 186 29.99 -87.84 28.36
N GLY A 187 30.18 -88.21 27.09
CA GLY A 187 29.25 -88.96 26.27
C GLY A 187 28.99 -90.41 26.67
N ASP A 188 27.95 -90.96 26.05
CA ASP A 188 27.49 -92.34 26.22
C ASP A 188 28.58 -93.39 25.92
N PRO A 189 28.61 -94.51 26.64
CA PRO A 189 29.58 -95.58 26.43
C PRO A 189 29.28 -96.39 25.15
N PRO A 190 30.30 -96.87 24.42
CA PRO A 190 30.11 -97.70 23.23
C PRO A 190 29.64 -99.13 23.59
N PRO A 191 28.97 -99.84 22.65
CA PRO A 191 28.40 -101.15 22.93
C PRO A 191 29.47 -102.25 22.90
N GLY A 192 29.42 -103.09 23.95
CA GLY A 192 29.68 -104.54 23.94
C GLY A 192 30.97 -105.08 23.31
N VAL A 193 31.87 -105.60 24.16
CA VAL A 193 32.82 -106.65 23.78
C VAL A 193 32.74 -107.79 24.83
N GLN A 194 32.58 -108.99 24.30
CA GLN A 194 32.33 -110.29 24.94
C GLN A 194 33.38 -110.73 25.98
N CYS A 195 32.93 -111.50 27.00
CA CYS A 195 33.76 -112.33 27.87
C CYS A 195 34.42 -113.52 27.15
N PRO A 196 35.54 -114.03 27.67
CA PRO A 196 35.80 -115.47 27.72
C PRO A 196 35.98 -116.00 29.15
N GLU A 197 35.80 -117.33 29.29
CA GLU A 197 35.80 -118.19 30.49
C GLU A 197 36.82 -117.91 31.60
#